data_AF-A0A2V5LYF6-F1
#
_entry.id   AF-A0A2V5LYF6-F1
#
_cell.length_a   1.000
_cell.length_b   1.000
_cell.length_c   1.000
_cell.angle_alpha   90.00
_cell.angle_beta   90.00
_cell.angle_gamma   90.00
#
_symmetry.space_group_name_H-M   'P 1'
#
loop_
_entity.id
_entity.type
_entity.pdbx_description
1 polymer ?
#
loop_
_entity_poly.entity_id
_entity_poly.type
_entity_poly.pdbx_seq_one_letter_code
_entity_poly.pdbx_strand_id
1 'polypeptide(L)'
;MAKIATTAEGVPELHKKHDVSCVAFQTLVFSLAFTEVALWGVVWSGWLWLALPLVLVAAHLMHGLLIGFHEASHGLLRKSRRLNEFDGVILGVFSFLPFSLYRVVHQMHHMHLATERDTELWPLVITKAPRWARRLAALLELTVGLFYSPLIFLRVFLRRP
;
A
#
# COMPACT_ATOMS: atom_id res chain seq x y z
N MET A 1 -10.81 -49.53 -0.72
CA MET A 1 -10.94 -48.23 -1.43
C MET A 1 -11.13 -47.14 -0.38
N ALA A 2 -10.12 -46.30 -0.19
CA ALA A 2 -10.14 -45.26 0.84
C ALA A 2 -11.09 -44.11 0.44
N LYS A 3 -12.01 -43.74 1.34
CA LYS A 3 -12.82 -42.53 1.22
C LYS A 3 -11.89 -41.32 1.36
N ILE A 4 -11.70 -40.57 0.28
CA ILE A 4 -11.09 -39.24 0.33
C ILE A 4 -12.09 -38.35 1.08
N ALA A 5 -11.74 -37.97 2.31
CA ALA A 5 -12.49 -36.98 3.07
C ALA A 5 -12.35 -35.63 2.34
N THR A 6 -13.45 -35.19 1.73
CA THR A 6 -13.58 -33.83 1.20
C THR A 6 -13.65 -32.91 2.41
N THR A 7 -12.57 -32.19 2.70
CA THR A 7 -12.52 -31.12 3.71
C THR A 7 -13.25 -29.88 3.22
N ALA A 8 -14.50 -30.06 2.80
CA ALA A 8 -15.44 -28.98 2.50
C ALA A 8 -16.39 -28.75 3.68
N GLU A 9 -15.89 -28.93 4.91
CA GLU A 9 -16.58 -28.46 6.10
C GLU A 9 -16.47 -26.93 6.12
N GLY A 10 -17.63 -26.29 6.19
CA GLY A 10 -17.85 -24.88 5.90
C GLY A 10 -16.82 -23.95 6.55
N VAL A 11 -16.03 -23.30 5.70
CA VAL A 11 -15.52 -21.97 6.01
C VAL A 11 -16.76 -21.08 6.11
N PRO A 12 -17.07 -20.47 7.27
CA PRO A 12 -18.16 -19.51 7.35
C PRO A 12 -17.97 -18.47 6.25
N GLU A 13 -19.03 -18.04 5.56
CA GLU A 13 -18.96 -16.89 4.65
C GLU A 13 -18.51 -15.65 5.45
N LEU A 14 -17.20 -15.48 5.55
CA LEU A 14 -16.55 -14.43 6.29
C LEU A 14 -16.35 -13.24 5.36
N HIS A 15 -17.39 -12.69 4.72
CA HIS A 15 -17.19 -11.42 3.99
C HIS A 15 -18.46 -10.60 3.65
N LYS A 16 -19.03 -9.93 4.67
CA LYS A 16 -19.78 -8.67 4.48
C LYS A 16 -18.90 -7.42 4.61
N LYS A 17 -17.57 -7.55 4.52
CA LYS A 17 -16.62 -6.45 4.79
C LYS A 17 -16.45 -5.46 3.61
N HIS A 18 -16.73 -5.90 2.38
CA HIS A 18 -16.40 -5.13 1.16
C HIS A 18 -17.20 -3.83 0.97
N ASP A 19 -18.42 -3.73 1.50
CA ASP A 19 -19.24 -2.52 1.28
C ASP A 19 -18.72 -1.34 2.11
N VAL A 20 -18.26 -1.63 3.34
CA VAL A 20 -17.67 -0.62 4.23
C VAL A 20 -16.34 -0.13 3.68
N SER A 21 -15.47 -1.04 3.19
CA SER A 21 -14.18 -0.65 2.61
C SER A 21 -14.35 0.20 1.36
N CYS A 22 -15.33 -0.09 0.51
CA CYS A 22 -15.58 0.70 -0.71
C CYS A 22 -16.02 2.13 -0.39
N VAL A 23 -16.96 2.30 0.54
CA VAL A 23 -17.44 3.63 0.94
C VAL A 23 -16.36 4.39 1.69
N ALA A 24 -15.67 3.74 2.64
CA ALA A 24 -14.57 4.35 3.38
C ALA A 24 -13.45 4.81 2.45
N PHE A 25 -13.06 3.98 1.48
CA PHE A 25 -12.05 4.31 0.49
C PHE A 25 -12.45 5.53 -0.35
N GLN A 26 -13.68 5.56 -0.86
CA GLN A 26 -14.13 6.69 -1.68
C GLN A 26 -14.19 8.00 -0.85
N THR A 27 -14.61 7.91 0.42
CA THR A 27 -14.57 9.03 1.35
C THR A 27 -13.13 9.53 1.57
N LEU A 28 -12.16 8.63 1.74
CA LEU A 28 -10.74 9.01 1.86
C LEU A 28 -10.24 9.73 0.60
N VAL A 29 -10.56 9.21 -0.59
CA VAL A 29 -10.18 9.83 -1.88
C VAL A 29 -10.75 11.25 -2.00
N PHE A 30 -12.04 11.43 -1.76
CA PHE A 30 -12.66 12.75 -1.84
C PHE A 30 -12.16 13.71 -0.75
N SER A 31 -11.91 13.20 0.46
CA SER A 31 -11.34 14.01 1.55
C SER A 31 -9.94 14.49 1.18
N LEU A 32 -9.10 13.63 0.61
CA LEU A 32 -7.77 14.03 0.16
C LEU A 32 -7.85 15.10 -0.93
N ALA A 33 -8.68 14.87 -1.96
CA ALA A 33 -8.85 15.84 -3.04
C ALA A 33 -9.30 17.21 -2.51
N PHE A 34 -10.25 17.22 -1.57
CA PHE A 34 -10.69 18.46 -0.92
C PHE A 34 -9.56 19.12 -0.12
N THR A 35 -8.79 18.35 0.66
CA THR A 35 -7.64 18.86 1.41
C THR A 35 -6.57 19.45 0.49
N GLU A 36 -6.27 18.82 -0.65
CA GLU A 36 -5.31 19.33 -1.64
C GLU A 36 -5.78 20.65 -2.27
N VAL A 37 -7.08 20.77 -2.61
CA VAL A 37 -7.66 22.03 -3.12
C VAL A 37 -7.58 23.13 -2.05
N ALA A 38 -7.90 22.82 -0.79
CA ALA A 38 -7.78 23.76 0.31
C ALA A 38 -6.32 24.20 0.53
N LEU A 39 -5.38 23.26 0.50
CA LEU A 39 -3.95 23.53 0.62
C LEU A 39 -3.48 24.46 -0.50
N TRP A 40 -3.86 24.17 -1.75
CA TRP A 40 -3.56 25.04 -2.89
C TRP A 40 -4.09 26.46 -2.69
N GLY A 41 -5.35 26.61 -2.26
CA GLY A 41 -5.96 27.92 -2.02
C GLY A 41 -5.28 28.71 -0.89
N VAL A 42 -4.89 28.03 0.19
CA VAL A 42 -4.15 28.62 1.32
C VAL A 42 -2.76 29.10 0.90
N VAL A 43 -2.04 28.28 0.13
CA VAL A 43 -0.72 28.64 -0.39
C VAL A 43 -0.82 29.82 -1.35
N TRP A 44 -1.78 29.78 -2.29
CA TRP A 44 -2.03 30.86 -3.24
C TRP A 44 -2.38 32.19 -2.55
N SER A 45 -3.13 32.13 -1.45
CA SER A 45 -3.54 33.32 -0.68
C SER A 45 -2.45 33.83 0.28
N GLY A 46 -1.30 33.17 0.37
CA GLY A 46 -0.18 33.56 1.24
C GLY A 46 -0.37 33.19 2.72
N TRP A 47 -1.40 32.41 3.07
CA TRP A 47 -1.71 32.03 4.46
C TRP A 47 -0.91 30.80 4.91
N LEU A 48 0.41 30.85 4.76
CA LEU A 48 1.29 29.67 4.86
C LEU A 48 1.23 28.94 6.20
N TRP A 49 0.87 29.62 7.30
CA TRP A 49 0.72 28.97 8.60
C TRP A 49 -0.41 27.94 8.63
N LEU A 50 -1.47 28.11 7.83
CA LEU A 50 -2.55 27.12 7.69
C LEU A 50 -2.16 25.95 6.77
N ALA A 51 -1.09 26.07 5.98
CA ALA A 51 -0.61 24.98 5.14
C ALA A 51 -0.07 23.82 6.00
N LEU A 52 0.58 24.12 7.13
CA LEU A 52 1.18 23.11 8.00
C LEU A 52 0.16 22.07 8.51
N PRO A 53 -0.96 22.44 9.18
CA PRO A 53 -1.96 21.46 9.60
C PRO A 53 -2.62 20.74 8.41
N LEU A 54 -2.83 21.42 7.28
CA LEU A 54 -3.41 20.80 6.08
C LEU A 54 -2.49 19.73 5.48
N VAL A 55 -1.17 19.95 5.47
CA VAL A 55 -0.19 18.95 5.03
C VAL A 55 -0.21 17.72 5.94
N LEU A 56 -0.36 17.88 7.25
CA LEU A 56 -0.48 16.74 8.17
C LEU A 56 -1.76 15.93 7.93
N VAL A 57 -2.88 16.61 7.65
CA VAL A 57 -4.14 15.95 7.28
C VAL A 57 -4.00 15.22 5.94
N ALA A 58 -3.41 15.86 4.94
CA ALA A 58 -3.15 15.24 3.63
C ALA A 58 -2.26 13.99 3.80
N ALA A 59 -1.16 14.08 4.54
CA ALA A 59 -0.27 12.95 4.80
C ALA A 59 -1.00 11.77 5.46
N HIS A 60 -1.88 12.04 6.44
CA HIS A 60 -2.69 10.99 7.06
C HIS A 60 -3.67 10.34 6.06
N LEU A 61 -4.35 11.13 5.24
CA LEU A 61 -5.27 10.63 4.22
C LEU A 61 -4.54 9.83 3.13
N MET A 62 -3.35 10.26 2.72
CA MET A 62 -2.47 9.53 1.78
C MET A 62 -2.06 8.17 2.35
N HIS A 63 -1.78 8.06 3.66
CA HIS A 63 -1.55 6.76 4.30
C HIS A 63 -2.78 5.85 4.21
N GLY A 64 -3.98 6.40 4.35
CA GLY A 64 -5.23 5.68 4.09
C GLY A 64 -5.35 5.16 2.65
N LEU A 65 -4.90 5.96 1.66
CA LEU A 65 -4.84 5.51 0.26
C LEU A 65 -3.81 4.40 0.03
N LEU A 66 -2.67 4.44 0.73
CA LEU A 66 -1.69 3.35 0.70
C LEU A 66 -2.30 2.04 1.21
N ILE A 67 -3.09 2.09 2.30
CA ILE A 67 -3.83 0.92 2.79
C ILE A 67 -4.85 0.47 1.73
N GLY A 68 -5.54 1.41 1.08
CA GLY A 68 -6.44 1.09 -0.04
C GLY A 68 -5.72 0.37 -1.19
N PHE A 69 -4.54 0.84 -1.57
CA PHE A 69 -3.68 0.23 -2.59
C PHE A 69 -3.24 -1.19 -2.19
N HIS A 70 -2.87 -1.39 -0.93
CA HIS A 70 -2.59 -2.70 -0.34
C HIS A 70 -3.80 -3.64 -0.47
N GLU A 71 -4.99 -3.23 -0.02
CA GLU A 71 -6.21 -4.05 -0.10
C GLU A 71 -6.63 -4.33 -1.56
N ALA A 72 -6.42 -3.38 -2.47
CA ALA A 72 -6.67 -3.58 -3.90
C ALA A 72 -5.72 -4.63 -4.50
N SER A 73 -4.48 -4.71 -4.02
CA SER A 73 -3.52 -5.72 -4.44
C SER A 73 -3.98 -7.14 -4.05
N HIS A 74 -4.64 -7.27 -2.91
CA HIS A 74 -5.33 -8.49 -2.47
C HIS A 74 -6.67 -8.74 -3.18
N GLY A 75 -7.21 -7.73 -3.87
CA GLY A 75 -8.54 -7.79 -4.48
C GLY A 75 -9.68 -7.65 -3.46
N LEU A 76 -9.41 -7.13 -2.26
CA LEU A 76 -10.36 -7.02 -1.16
C LEU A 76 -10.93 -5.61 -0.96
N LEU A 77 -10.36 -4.59 -1.61
CA LEU A 77 -10.81 -3.20 -1.49
C LEU A 77 -12.28 -3.04 -1.91
N ARG A 78 -12.66 -3.66 -3.04
CA ARG A 78 -14.03 -3.67 -3.57
C ARG A 78 -14.49 -5.08 -3.95
N LYS A 79 -15.81 -5.28 -4.08
CA LYS A 79 -16.38 -6.55 -4.58
C LYS A 79 -15.96 -6.89 -6.01
N SER A 80 -15.80 -5.88 -6.87
CA SER A 80 -15.45 -6.08 -8.28
C SER A 80 -13.94 -6.12 -8.48
N ARG A 81 -13.42 -7.24 -8.99
CA ARG A 81 -12.00 -7.37 -9.34
C ARG A 81 -11.54 -6.30 -10.33
N ARG A 82 -12.38 -5.92 -11.29
CA ARG A 82 -12.05 -4.87 -12.28
C ARG A 82 -11.90 -3.49 -11.62
N LEU A 83 -12.71 -3.19 -10.61
CA LEU A 83 -12.60 -1.92 -9.89
C LEU A 83 -11.37 -1.90 -8.98
N ASN A 84 -11.03 -3.01 -8.31
CA ASN A 84 -9.76 -3.11 -7.59
C ASN A 84 -8.56 -2.87 -8.52
N GLU A 85 -8.60 -3.43 -9.74
CA GLU A 85 -7.56 -3.18 -10.73
C GLU A 85 -7.47 -1.71 -11.11
N PHE A 86 -8.62 -1.09 -11.39
CA PHE A 86 -8.69 0.32 -11.73
C PHE A 86 -8.15 1.21 -10.62
N ASP A 87 -8.65 1.07 -9.38
CA ASP A 87 -8.21 1.87 -8.24
C ASP A 87 -6.72 1.65 -7.97
N GLY A 88 -6.27 0.39 -8.02
CA GLY A 88 -4.87 0.04 -7.84
C GLY A 88 -3.96 0.69 -8.88
N VAL A 89 -4.31 0.63 -10.16
CA VAL A 89 -3.53 1.29 -11.23
C VAL A 89 -3.50 2.80 -11.04
N ILE A 90 -4.64 3.43 -10.76
CA ILE A 90 -4.72 4.89 -10.56
C ILE A 90 -3.85 5.33 -9.37
N LEU A 91 -4.01 4.69 -8.21
CA LEU A 91 -3.20 4.97 -7.03
C LEU A 91 -1.70 4.72 -7.29
N GLY A 92 -1.38 3.64 -8.01
CA GLY A 92 -0.02 3.31 -8.42
C GLY A 92 0.61 4.39 -9.30
N VAL A 93 -0.13 4.94 -10.27
CA VAL A 93 0.36 6.05 -11.13
C VAL A 93 0.72 7.28 -10.28
N PHE A 94 -0.17 7.69 -9.37
CA PHE A 94 0.10 8.84 -8.49
C PHE A 94 1.19 8.57 -7.45
N SER A 95 1.47 7.30 -7.15
CA SER A 95 2.52 6.88 -6.22
C SER A 95 3.83 6.51 -6.91
N PHE A 96 3.90 6.62 -8.24
CA PHE A 96 5.04 6.17 -9.07
C PHE A 96 5.41 4.69 -8.84
N LEU A 97 4.39 3.85 -8.58
CA LEU A 97 4.54 2.43 -8.29
C LEU A 97 3.66 1.59 -9.24
N PRO A 98 4.26 0.73 -10.09
CA PRO A 98 3.48 -0.11 -10.99
C PRO A 98 2.69 -1.16 -10.20
N PHE A 99 1.35 -1.02 -10.23
CA PHE A 99 0.45 -1.83 -9.40
C PHE A 99 0.58 -3.35 -9.63
N SER A 100 0.74 -3.80 -10.88
CA SER A 100 0.89 -5.23 -11.18
C SER A 100 2.17 -5.81 -10.56
N LEU A 101 3.27 -5.05 -10.55
CA LEU A 101 4.51 -5.47 -9.91
C LEU A 101 4.38 -5.42 -8.38
N TYR A 102 3.78 -4.35 -7.84
CA TYR A 102 3.47 -4.26 -6.41
C TYR A 102 2.69 -5.48 -5.94
N ARG A 103 1.61 -5.86 -6.65
CA ARG A 103 0.82 -7.04 -6.32
C ARG A 103 1.67 -8.30 -6.22
N VAL A 104 2.54 -8.57 -7.19
CA VAL A 104 3.40 -9.77 -7.17
C VAL A 104 4.36 -9.74 -5.99
N VAL A 105 5.07 -8.63 -5.80
CA VAL A 105 6.04 -8.47 -4.70
C VAL A 105 5.35 -8.59 -3.34
N HIS A 106 4.16 -8.01 -3.21
CA HIS A 106 3.39 -8.02 -1.98
C HIS A 106 2.85 -9.42 -1.64
N GLN A 107 2.42 -10.20 -2.63
CA GLN A 107 2.10 -11.61 -2.39
C GLN A 107 3.34 -12.41 -1.96
N MET A 108 4.50 -12.15 -2.58
CA MET A 108 5.75 -12.79 -2.16
C MET A 108 6.15 -12.41 -0.73
N HIS A 109 5.90 -11.17 -0.31
CA HIS A 109 6.06 -10.73 1.07
C HIS A 109 5.21 -11.57 2.03
N HIS A 110 3.91 -11.76 1.77
CA HIS A 110 3.07 -12.62 2.62
C HIS A 110 3.56 -14.09 2.64
N MET A 111 4.05 -14.61 1.52
CA MET A 111 4.61 -15.97 1.45
C MET A 111 5.93 -16.14 2.18
N HIS A 112 6.70 -15.06 2.36
CA HIS A 112 8.06 -15.08 2.91
C HIS A 112 8.22 -14.11 4.09
N LEU A 113 7.12 -13.80 4.78
CA LEU A 113 7.01 -12.72 5.75
C LEU A 113 8.17 -12.73 6.75
N ALA A 114 8.87 -11.60 6.85
CA ALA A 114 9.98 -11.37 7.78
C ALA A 114 11.17 -12.35 7.62
N THR A 115 11.29 -13.02 6.47
CA THR A 115 12.47 -13.81 6.10
C THR A 115 13.37 -13.04 5.13
N GLU A 116 14.61 -13.49 4.90
CA GLU A 116 15.50 -12.84 3.93
C GLU A 116 15.04 -12.95 2.46
N ARG A 117 14.01 -13.78 2.19
CA ARG A 117 13.37 -13.88 0.87
C ARG A 117 12.26 -12.85 0.67
N ASP A 118 11.90 -12.11 1.71
CA ASP A 118 10.98 -11.00 1.64
C ASP A 118 11.61 -9.83 0.88
N THR A 119 11.22 -9.69 -0.39
CA THR A 119 11.75 -8.67 -1.27
C THR A 119 11.19 -7.29 -0.99
N GLU A 120 10.01 -7.20 -0.36
CA GLU A 120 9.36 -5.94 -0.03
C GLU A 120 10.04 -5.28 1.17
N LEU A 121 10.32 -6.06 2.22
CA LEU A 121 11.03 -5.58 3.41
C LEU A 121 12.55 -5.56 3.26
N TRP A 122 13.09 -5.67 2.04
CA TRP A 122 14.55 -5.56 1.86
C TRP A 122 14.98 -4.10 2.02
N PRO A 123 16.05 -3.78 2.80
CA PRO A 123 17.00 -4.66 3.48
C PRO A 123 16.73 -4.89 4.98
N LEU A 124 15.55 -4.52 5.50
CA LEU A 124 15.18 -4.64 6.91
C LEU A 124 15.26 -6.10 7.41
N VAL A 125 15.01 -7.06 6.51
CA VAL A 125 15.04 -8.49 6.81
C VAL A 125 16.43 -9.13 6.81
N ILE A 126 17.51 -8.39 6.48
CA ILE A 126 18.88 -8.94 6.49
C ILE A 126 19.33 -9.15 7.94
N THR A 127 19.21 -10.38 8.44
CA THR A 127 19.42 -10.70 9.86
C THR A 127 20.87 -10.45 10.32
N LYS A 128 21.81 -10.61 9.40
CA LYS A 128 23.26 -10.38 9.61
C LYS A 128 23.64 -8.90 9.71
N ALA A 129 22.77 -7.98 9.29
CA ALA A 129 23.03 -6.55 9.36
C ALA A 129 22.85 -6.01 10.79
N PRO A 130 23.67 -5.02 11.22
CA PRO A 130 23.53 -4.44 12.55
C PRO A 130 22.15 -3.78 12.73
N ARG A 131 21.60 -3.86 13.94
CA ARG A 131 20.22 -3.39 14.24
C ARG A 131 19.97 -1.93 13.86
N TRP A 132 20.96 -1.06 14.07
CA TRP A 132 20.84 0.35 13.75
C TRP A 132 20.69 0.59 12.24
N ALA A 133 21.39 -0.19 11.40
CA ALA A 133 21.31 -0.06 9.95
C ALA A 133 19.92 -0.48 9.44
N ARG A 134 19.35 -1.55 10.01
CA ARG A 134 17.98 -1.98 9.70
C ARG A 134 16.93 -0.94 10.12
N ARG A 135 17.09 -0.33 11.30
CA ARG A 135 16.21 0.75 11.78
C ARG A 135 16.33 2.01 10.91
N LEU A 136 17.54 2.36 10.49
CA LEU A 136 17.77 3.46 9.57
C LEU A 136 17.11 3.18 8.23
N ALA A 137 17.24 1.97 7.68
CA ALA A 137 16.57 1.58 6.45
C ALA A 137 15.04 1.72 6.57
N ALA A 138 14.43 1.25 7.67
CA ALA A 138 13.00 1.43 7.92
C ALA A 138 12.59 2.91 8.03
N LEU A 139 13.40 3.74 8.69
CA LEU A 139 13.15 5.17 8.78
C LEU A 139 13.23 5.84 7.40
N LEU A 140 14.23 5.49 6.59
CA LEU A 140 14.38 6.00 5.23
C LEU A 140 13.23 5.56 4.34
N GLU A 141 12.81 4.30 4.42
CA GLU A 141 11.63 3.83 3.70
C GLU A 141 10.37 4.63 4.08
N LEU A 142 10.18 4.94 5.37
CA LEU A 142 9.02 5.71 5.83
C LEU A 142 9.08 7.21 5.46
N THR A 143 10.27 7.81 5.44
CA THR A 143 10.46 9.26 5.28
C THR A 143 10.78 9.69 3.85
N VAL A 144 11.50 8.84 3.11
CA VAL A 144 11.89 9.04 1.71
C VAL A 144 11.36 7.91 0.82
N GLY A 145 10.25 7.30 1.21
CA GLY A 145 9.57 6.20 0.51
C GLY A 145 9.25 6.47 -0.95
N LEU A 146 8.93 7.73 -1.29
CA LEU A 146 8.71 8.17 -2.67
C LEU A 146 9.88 7.80 -3.60
N PHE A 147 11.12 7.81 -3.10
CA PHE A 147 12.31 7.41 -3.84
C PHE A 147 12.76 5.99 -3.47
N TYR A 148 12.65 5.63 -2.19
CA TYR A 148 13.14 4.35 -1.67
C TYR A 148 12.36 3.17 -2.25
N SER A 149 11.02 3.24 -2.27
CA SER A 149 10.18 2.15 -2.74
C SER A 149 10.38 1.88 -4.25
N PRO A 150 10.35 2.87 -5.17
CA PRO A 150 10.67 2.62 -6.57
C PRO A 150 12.05 1.99 -6.80
N LEU A 151 13.06 2.32 -5.98
CA LEU A 151 14.38 1.68 -6.06
C LEU A 151 14.34 0.21 -5.65
N ILE A 152 13.58 -0.17 -4.61
CA ILE A 152 13.34 -1.58 -4.25
C ILE A 152 12.67 -2.30 -5.42
N PHE A 153 11.62 -1.72 -5.99
CA PHE A 153 10.89 -2.31 -7.10
C PHE A 153 11.75 -2.46 -8.36
N LEU A 154 12.55 -1.45 -8.70
CA LEU A 154 13.52 -1.54 -9.79
C LEU A 154 14.54 -2.65 -9.54
N ARG A 155 15.07 -2.76 -8.31
CA ARG A 155 15.97 -3.85 -7.94
C ARG A 155 15.30 -5.22 -8.09
N VAL A 156 14.04 -5.37 -7.68
CA VAL A 156 13.30 -6.63 -7.86
C VAL A 156 13.12 -6.93 -9.34
N PHE A 157 12.73 -5.94 -10.16
CA PHE A 157 12.58 -6.09 -11.60
C PHE A 157 13.89 -6.52 -12.30
N LEU A 158 15.03 -5.97 -11.85
CA LEU A 158 16.35 -6.30 -12.40
C LEU A 158 16.90 -7.64 -11.91
N ARG A 159 16.43 -8.13 -10.76
CA ARG A 159 16.76 -9.46 -10.26
C ARG A 159 15.98 -10.50 -11.08
N ARG A 160 16.64 -11.02 -12.12
CA ARG A 160 16.13 -12.19 -12.86
C ARG A 160 15.95 -13.38 -11.90
N PRO A 161 14.93 -14.22 -12.11
CA PRO A 161 14.65 -15.39 -11.28
C PRO A 161 15.84 -16.35 -11.22
#